data_AF-A0A817VPB0-F1
#
_entry.id   AF-A0A817VPB0-F1
#
_cell.length_a   1.000
_cell.length_b   1.000
_cell.length_c   1.000
_cell.angle_alpha   90.00
_cell.angle_beta   90.00
_cell.angle_gamma   90.00
#
_symmetry.space_group_name_H-M   'P 1'
#
loop_
_entity.id
_entity.type
_entity.pdbx_description
1 polymer ?
#
loop_
_entity_poly.entity_id
_entity_poly.type
_entity_poly.pdbx_seq_one_letter_code
_entity_poly.pdbx_strand_id
1 'polypeptide(L)'
;MPTPNPVLGDFPQIFRKDVVRLVEWSNIHKHSATCYKYSKVKSDASTNCRLRMPRVLVKNSNIDASTGQITMRRSHPWINNFNEWVITACRSNMDIKFIWSGNDAKALVYYITDYETKSTLAFYDMCALAQQGMKSIEQQQVTNGIDNAVEKSRKLVLRCYNMIASQQEVSGVQVASYIMNYGDHYTTHAFRNLFLIAIETYLQSELAKVRLSGKNIEEVELDGEEF
;
A
#
# COMPACT_ATOMS: atom_id res chain seq x y z
N MET A 1 -24.23 -0.67 -19.84
CA MET A 1 -24.67 -1.65 -20.85
C MET A 1 -24.68 -3.03 -20.22
N PRO A 2 -25.63 -3.89 -20.59
CA PRO A 2 -25.69 -5.24 -20.05
C PRO A 2 -24.49 -6.05 -20.54
N THR A 3 -23.87 -6.79 -19.64
CA THR A 3 -22.81 -7.74 -19.96
C THR A 3 -23.38 -8.85 -20.86
N PRO A 4 -22.69 -9.24 -21.94
CA PRO A 4 -23.15 -10.32 -22.81
C PRO A 4 -23.40 -11.63 -22.04
N ASN A 5 -24.53 -12.29 -22.29
CA ASN A 5 -24.89 -13.54 -21.60
C ASN A 5 -24.27 -14.74 -22.34
N PRO A 6 -23.37 -15.52 -21.70
CA PRO A 6 -22.68 -16.65 -22.33
C PRO A 6 -23.59 -17.83 -22.69
N VAL A 7 -24.82 -17.88 -22.15
CA VAL A 7 -25.78 -18.97 -22.40
C VAL A 7 -26.52 -18.80 -23.73
N LEU A 8 -26.53 -17.59 -24.30
CA LEU A 8 -27.23 -17.32 -25.55
C LEU A 8 -26.41 -17.76 -26.77
N GLY A 9 -27.08 -18.32 -27.78
CA GLY A 9 -26.42 -18.82 -29.00
C GLY A 9 -25.73 -17.74 -29.84
N ASP A 10 -26.11 -16.46 -29.67
CA ASP A 10 -25.50 -15.29 -30.33
C ASP A 10 -24.35 -14.66 -29.52
N PHE A 11 -23.99 -15.24 -28.37
CA PHE A 11 -22.94 -14.75 -27.48
C PHE A 11 -21.63 -14.38 -28.18
N PRO A 12 -21.04 -15.21 -29.06
CA PRO A 12 -19.75 -14.88 -29.68
C PRO A 12 -19.78 -13.57 -30.48
N GLN A 13 -20.91 -13.29 -31.14
CA GLN A 13 -21.08 -12.09 -31.95
C GLN A 13 -21.30 -10.85 -31.08
N ILE A 14 -22.12 -10.98 -30.04
CA ILE A 14 -22.38 -9.90 -29.08
C ILE A 14 -21.12 -9.59 -28.27
N PHE A 15 -20.42 -10.61 -27.78
CA PHE A 15 -19.18 -10.49 -27.02
C PHE A 15 -18.13 -9.71 -27.81
N ARG A 16 -17.89 -10.08 -29.07
CA ARG A 16 -16.91 -9.38 -29.91
C ARG A 16 -17.27 -7.91 -30.13
N LYS A 17 -18.57 -7.61 -30.34
CA LYS A 17 -19.06 -6.23 -30.47
C LYS A 17 -18.87 -5.43 -29.17
N ASP A 18 -19.13 -6.05 -28.02
CA ASP A 18 -18.94 -5.42 -26.71
C ASP A 18 -17.45 -5.13 -26.45
N VAL A 19 -16.55 -6.09 -26.73
CA VAL A 19 -15.10 -5.90 -26.61
C VAL A 19 -14.62 -4.73 -27.46
N VAL A 20 -15.00 -4.65 -28.74
CA VAL A 20 -14.60 -3.53 -29.63
C VAL A 20 -15.04 -2.20 -29.03
N ARG A 21 -16.31 -2.11 -28.61
CA ARG A 21 -16.86 -0.88 -28.03
C ARG A 21 -16.16 -0.50 -26.71
N LEU A 22 -15.87 -1.48 -25.86
CA LEU A 22 -15.13 -1.27 -24.63
C LEU A 22 -13.71 -0.77 -24.91
N VAL A 23 -13.00 -1.35 -25.87
CA VAL A 23 -11.66 -0.93 -26.24
C VAL A 23 -11.65 0.50 -26.77
N GLU A 24 -12.58 0.83 -27.67
CA GLU A 24 -12.72 2.17 -28.23
C GLU A 24 -13.05 3.21 -27.16
N TRP A 25 -13.88 2.85 -26.18
CA TRP A 25 -14.33 3.75 -25.15
C TRP A 25 -13.31 3.94 -24.02
N SER A 26 -12.72 2.86 -23.50
CA SER A 26 -11.91 2.88 -22.29
C SER A 26 -10.40 2.70 -22.52
N ASN A 27 -9.97 2.07 -23.62
CA ASN A 27 -8.56 1.70 -23.84
C ASN A 27 -7.84 2.48 -24.94
N ILE A 28 -8.53 3.35 -25.68
CA ILE A 28 -7.89 4.33 -26.54
C ILE A 28 -7.35 5.47 -25.67
N HIS A 29 -6.04 5.69 -25.75
CA HIS A 29 -5.40 6.80 -25.08
C HIS A 29 -5.85 8.14 -25.66
N LYS A 30 -6.31 9.02 -24.78
CA LYS A 30 -6.54 10.43 -25.06
C LYS A 30 -5.66 11.24 -24.14
N HIS A 31 -4.94 12.21 -24.70
CA HIS A 31 -4.10 13.07 -23.90
C HIS A 31 -4.93 13.84 -22.88
N SER A 32 -4.40 13.94 -21.67
CA SER A 32 -4.94 14.75 -20.58
C SER A 32 -3.80 15.43 -19.84
N ALA A 33 -4.11 16.31 -18.88
CA ALA A 33 -3.09 16.99 -18.08
C ALA A 33 -2.10 16.01 -17.41
N THR A 34 -2.54 14.79 -17.08
CA THR A 34 -1.68 13.75 -16.50
C THR A 34 -0.53 13.31 -17.41
N CYS A 35 -0.71 13.41 -18.72
CA CYS A 35 0.30 13.07 -19.73
C CYS A 35 1.52 13.99 -19.66
N TYR A 36 1.34 15.18 -19.07
CA TYR A 36 2.33 16.23 -19.02
C TYR A 36 2.78 16.57 -17.59
N LYS A 37 2.28 15.86 -16.57
CA LYS A 37 2.51 16.14 -15.14
C LYS A 37 4.00 16.31 -14.76
N TYR A 38 4.92 15.66 -15.46
CA TYR A 38 6.38 15.71 -15.21
C TYR A 38 7.18 16.24 -16.39
N SER A 39 6.52 16.83 -17.40
CA SER A 39 7.20 17.41 -18.55
C SER A 39 7.88 18.70 -18.11
N LYS A 40 9.23 18.67 -18.05
CA LYS A 40 10.04 19.85 -17.81
C LYS A 40 10.20 20.57 -19.17
N VAL A 41 9.56 21.75 -19.31
CA VAL A 41 9.79 22.77 -20.35
C VAL A 41 8.90 22.73 -21.61
N LYS A 42 8.34 23.92 -21.90
CA LYS A 42 7.83 24.43 -23.18
C LYS A 42 8.96 24.54 -24.21
N SER A 43 9.47 23.42 -24.71
CA SER A 43 10.35 23.40 -25.89
C SER A 43 9.56 22.83 -27.07
N ASP A 44 9.79 23.46 -28.23
CA ASP A 44 9.05 23.30 -29.47
C ASP A 44 8.66 21.86 -29.83
N ALA A 45 7.39 21.74 -30.24
CA ALA A 45 6.74 20.61 -30.90
C ALA A 45 6.69 19.26 -30.14
N SER A 46 5.47 18.84 -29.78
CA SER A 46 5.09 17.43 -29.57
C SER A 46 5.61 16.71 -28.31
N THR A 47 5.64 17.42 -27.18
CA THR A 47 5.50 16.90 -25.79
C THR A 47 5.41 15.36 -25.65
N ASN A 48 6.54 14.71 -25.34
CA ASN A 48 6.59 13.28 -25.05
C ASN A 48 5.56 12.90 -23.99
N CYS A 49 4.50 12.21 -24.39
CA CYS A 49 3.48 11.74 -23.48
C CYS A 49 4.14 10.89 -22.38
N ARG A 50 3.86 11.18 -21.11
CA ARG A 50 4.36 10.39 -19.96
C ARG A 50 4.05 8.90 -20.12
N LEU A 51 2.94 8.56 -20.79
CA LEU A 51 2.53 7.17 -21.07
C LEU A 51 3.20 6.58 -22.32
N ARG A 52 4.15 7.30 -22.93
CA ARG A 52 4.91 6.92 -24.13
C ARG A 52 4.02 6.62 -25.34
N MET A 53 3.06 7.50 -25.58
CA MET A 53 2.16 7.45 -26.73
C MET A 53 2.63 8.46 -27.80
N PRO A 54 2.54 8.13 -29.11
CA PRO A 54 2.13 6.85 -29.67
C PRO A 54 3.15 5.72 -29.44
N ARG A 55 2.68 4.48 -29.24
CA ARG A 55 3.57 3.32 -29.12
C ARG A 55 3.99 2.79 -30.50
N VAL A 56 5.20 2.23 -30.57
CA VAL A 56 5.72 1.58 -31.78
C VAL A 56 4.85 0.39 -32.18
N LEU A 57 4.49 0.27 -33.45
CA LEU A 57 3.74 -0.87 -33.97
C LEU A 57 4.61 -2.11 -34.06
N VAL A 58 4.03 -3.27 -33.77
CA VAL A 58 4.74 -4.55 -33.76
C VAL A 58 3.91 -5.54 -34.56
N LYS A 59 4.44 -6.03 -35.68
CA LYS A 59 3.68 -6.89 -36.60
C LYS A 59 3.33 -8.25 -35.98
N ASN A 60 4.29 -8.88 -35.31
CA ASN A 60 4.17 -10.22 -34.72
C ASN A 60 4.74 -10.22 -33.31
N SER A 61 4.15 -11.04 -32.42
CA SER A 61 4.74 -11.25 -31.10
C SER A 61 6.07 -12.00 -31.25
N ASN A 62 7.08 -11.59 -30.50
CA ASN A 62 8.43 -12.18 -30.54
C ASN A 62 9.05 -12.19 -29.14
N ILE A 63 9.96 -13.14 -28.92
CA ILE A 63 10.83 -13.22 -27.76
C ILE A 63 12.26 -12.97 -28.25
N ASP A 64 12.89 -11.92 -27.76
CA ASP A 64 14.31 -11.70 -28.03
C ASP A 64 15.14 -12.78 -27.33
N ALA A 65 15.87 -13.57 -28.13
CA ALA A 65 16.67 -14.68 -27.62
C ALA A 65 17.84 -14.24 -26.73
N SER A 66 18.33 -13.01 -26.89
CA SER A 66 19.47 -12.49 -26.14
C SER A 66 19.08 -11.91 -24.78
N THR A 67 17.95 -11.21 -24.72
CA THR A 67 17.47 -10.53 -23.51
C THR A 67 16.33 -11.27 -22.80
N GLY A 68 15.67 -12.21 -23.48
CA GLY A 68 14.43 -12.84 -23.03
C GLY A 68 13.21 -11.92 -23.09
N GLN A 69 13.32 -10.71 -23.68
CA GLN A 69 12.23 -9.74 -23.71
C GLN A 69 11.10 -10.20 -24.63
N ILE A 70 9.88 -10.27 -24.08
CA ILE A 70 8.68 -10.58 -24.86
C ILE A 70 8.04 -9.30 -25.36
N THR A 71 7.97 -9.16 -26.67
CA THR A 71 7.24 -8.08 -27.34
C THR A 71 5.96 -8.64 -27.94
N MET A 72 4.80 -8.09 -27.56
CA MET A 72 3.51 -8.50 -28.11
C MET A 72 3.20 -7.73 -29.40
N ARG A 73 2.52 -8.41 -30.33
CA ARG A 73 1.93 -7.78 -31.52
C ARG A 73 1.08 -6.56 -31.11
N ARG A 74 1.29 -5.45 -31.81
CA ARG A 74 0.55 -4.19 -31.64
C ARG A 74 0.13 -3.68 -33.01
N SER A 75 -1.18 -3.68 -33.26
CA SER A 75 -1.78 -3.19 -34.51
C SER A 75 -2.21 -1.72 -34.45
N HIS A 76 -2.32 -1.13 -33.27
CA HIS A 76 -2.73 0.26 -33.09
C HIS A 76 -1.83 0.98 -32.07
N PRO A 77 -1.33 2.19 -32.38
CA PRO A 77 -0.32 2.85 -31.55
C PRO A 77 -0.90 3.52 -30.28
N TRP A 78 -2.20 3.79 -30.26
CA TRP A 78 -2.90 4.48 -29.15
C TRP A 78 -3.73 3.55 -28.26
N ILE A 79 -3.80 2.27 -28.58
CA ILE A 79 -4.55 1.30 -27.78
C ILE A 79 -3.58 0.66 -26.78
N ASN A 80 -3.94 0.65 -25.51
CA ASN A 80 -3.23 -0.13 -24.51
C ASN A 80 -3.40 -1.62 -24.75
N ASN A 81 -2.45 -2.43 -24.30
CA ASN A 81 -2.61 -3.88 -24.34
C ASN A 81 -3.74 -4.28 -23.38
N PHE A 82 -4.67 -5.09 -23.85
CA PHE A 82 -5.82 -5.55 -23.08
C PHE A 82 -6.04 -7.06 -23.26
N ASN A 83 -6.80 -7.65 -22.35
CA ASN A 83 -7.32 -9.00 -22.46
C ASN A 83 -8.84 -8.91 -22.60
N GLU A 84 -9.41 -9.60 -23.58
CA GLU A 84 -10.84 -9.52 -23.92
C GLU A 84 -11.77 -9.96 -22.78
N TRP A 85 -11.33 -10.89 -21.95
CA TRP A 85 -12.12 -11.38 -20.81
C TRP A 85 -12.08 -10.38 -19.65
N VAL A 86 -10.89 -9.89 -19.33
CA VAL A 86 -10.71 -8.95 -18.22
C VAL A 86 -11.35 -7.60 -18.55
N ILE A 87 -11.21 -7.07 -19.78
CA ILE A 87 -11.87 -5.82 -20.15
C ILE A 87 -13.40 -5.97 -20.10
N THR A 88 -13.94 -7.14 -20.45
CA THR A 88 -15.39 -7.38 -20.39
C THR A 88 -15.89 -7.49 -18.95
N ALA A 89 -15.11 -8.10 -18.06
CA ALA A 89 -15.44 -8.23 -16.65
C ALA A 89 -15.31 -6.88 -15.90
N CYS A 90 -14.19 -6.19 -16.07
CA CYS A 90 -13.90 -4.95 -15.34
C CYS A 90 -14.52 -3.70 -16.00
N ARG A 91 -14.80 -3.76 -17.31
CA ARG A 91 -15.34 -2.65 -18.13
C ARG A 91 -14.59 -1.32 -17.96
N SER A 92 -13.29 -1.40 -17.69
CA SER A 92 -12.41 -0.26 -17.39
C SER A 92 -11.15 -0.28 -18.27
N ASN A 93 -10.35 0.80 -18.19
CA ASN A 93 -9.05 0.86 -18.86
C ASN A 93 -8.10 -0.17 -18.26
N MET A 94 -7.27 -0.80 -19.10
CA MET A 94 -6.21 -1.68 -18.66
C MET A 94 -4.95 -1.55 -19.52
N ASP A 95 -3.78 -1.86 -18.97
CA ASP A 95 -2.51 -1.95 -19.69
C ASP A 95 -1.76 -3.20 -19.26
N ILE A 96 -2.00 -4.33 -19.95
CA ILE A 96 -1.35 -5.61 -19.64
C ILE A 96 0.04 -5.66 -20.26
N LYS A 97 1.04 -5.92 -19.43
CA LYS A 97 2.44 -6.12 -19.85
C LYS A 97 2.96 -7.44 -19.33
N PHE A 98 3.71 -8.15 -20.16
CA PHE A 98 4.44 -9.33 -19.75
C PHE A 98 5.83 -8.89 -19.24
N ILE A 99 6.14 -9.20 -17.99
CA ILE A 99 7.40 -8.82 -17.33
C ILE A 99 7.93 -10.08 -16.64
N TRP A 100 9.05 -10.63 -17.13
CA TRP A 100 9.52 -11.96 -16.71
C TRP A 100 10.91 -11.95 -16.09
N SER A 101 11.86 -11.17 -16.62
CA SER A 101 13.21 -11.10 -16.08
C SER A 101 13.97 -9.84 -16.56
N GLY A 102 15.11 -9.57 -15.93
CA GLY A 102 15.98 -8.45 -16.28
C GLY A 102 15.61 -7.13 -15.58
N ASN A 103 15.91 -6.02 -16.25
CA ASN A 103 15.72 -4.68 -15.70
C ASN A 103 14.24 -4.32 -15.51
N ASP A 104 13.35 -4.81 -16.38
CA ASP A 104 11.91 -4.55 -16.29
C ASP A 104 11.31 -5.22 -15.04
N ALA A 105 11.75 -6.42 -14.69
CA ALA A 105 11.31 -7.11 -13.47
C ALA A 105 11.80 -6.37 -12.21
N LYS A 106 13.06 -5.91 -12.18
CA LYS A 106 13.55 -5.08 -11.07
C LYS A 106 12.76 -3.78 -10.94
N ALA A 107 12.51 -3.09 -12.04
CA ALA A 107 11.70 -1.87 -12.06
C ALA A 107 10.26 -2.12 -11.58
N LEU A 108 9.67 -3.26 -11.94
CA LEU A 108 8.36 -3.66 -11.45
C LEU A 108 8.36 -3.89 -9.93
N VAL A 109 9.37 -4.57 -9.38
CA VAL A 109 9.50 -4.76 -7.92
C VAL A 109 9.60 -3.40 -7.23
N TYR A 110 10.44 -2.48 -7.72
CA TYR A 110 10.50 -1.13 -7.17
C TYR A 110 9.15 -0.40 -7.25
N TYR A 111 8.45 -0.52 -8.36
CA TYR A 111 7.14 0.12 -8.55
C TYR A 111 6.08 -0.45 -7.60
N ILE A 112 6.00 -1.77 -7.46
CA ILE A 112 5.07 -2.43 -6.53
C ILE A 112 5.41 -2.01 -5.11
N THR A 113 6.68 -2.12 -4.71
CA THR A 113 7.11 -1.72 -3.36
C THR A 113 6.79 -0.25 -3.09
N ASP A 114 7.09 0.68 -4.00
CA ASP A 114 6.76 2.10 -3.85
C ASP A 114 5.26 2.34 -3.69
N TYR A 115 4.42 1.53 -4.34
CA TYR A 115 2.97 1.62 -4.24
C TYR A 115 2.42 1.04 -2.93
N GLU A 116 2.88 -0.16 -2.55
CA GLU A 116 2.46 -0.83 -1.30
C GLU A 116 2.99 -0.11 -0.05
N THR A 117 4.22 0.44 -0.13
CA THR A 117 4.83 1.21 0.97
C THR A 117 4.45 2.69 0.94
N LYS A 118 3.57 3.09 0.01
CA LYS A 118 3.15 4.48 -0.11
C LYS A 118 2.43 4.92 1.16
N SER A 119 3.10 5.79 1.91
CA SER A 119 2.49 6.43 3.07
C SER A 119 1.17 7.10 2.67
N THR A 120 0.13 6.87 3.47
CA THR A 120 -1.18 7.50 3.30
C THR A 120 -1.09 9.01 3.46
N LEU A 121 -0.18 9.48 4.33
CA LEU A 121 0.07 10.88 4.58
C LEU A 121 1.36 11.35 3.90
N ALA A 122 1.34 12.54 3.31
CA ALA A 122 2.54 13.13 2.73
C ALA A 122 3.55 13.49 3.83
N PHE A 123 4.84 13.49 3.47
CA PHE A 123 5.91 13.74 4.44
C PHE A 123 5.81 15.12 5.12
N TYR A 124 5.47 16.17 4.36
CA TYR A 124 5.33 17.51 4.92
C TYR A 124 4.16 17.61 5.93
N ASP A 125 3.07 16.87 5.69
CA ASP A 125 1.94 16.79 6.62
C ASP A 125 2.33 16.03 7.89
N MET A 126 3.06 14.92 7.76
CA MET A 126 3.63 14.20 8.91
C MET A 126 4.51 15.12 9.78
N CYS A 127 5.37 15.93 9.16
CA CYS A 127 6.20 16.90 9.88
C CYS A 127 5.37 17.96 10.61
N ALA A 128 4.33 18.50 9.95
CA ALA A 128 3.45 19.49 10.55
C ALA A 128 2.69 18.93 11.77
N LEU A 129 2.17 17.69 11.67
CA LEU A 129 1.50 17.01 12.78
C LEU A 129 2.47 16.68 13.92
N ALA A 130 3.69 16.27 13.62
CA ALA A 130 4.72 16.05 14.65
C ALA A 130 5.05 17.35 15.39
N GLN A 131 5.19 18.47 14.67
CA GLN A 131 5.41 19.78 15.27
C GLN A 131 4.23 20.21 16.17
N GLN A 132 3.00 19.92 15.76
CA GLN A 132 1.82 20.17 16.59
C GLN A 132 1.82 19.30 17.85
N GLY A 133 2.22 18.03 17.74
CA GLY A 133 2.41 17.12 18.87
C GLY A 133 3.43 17.65 19.88
N MET A 134 4.58 18.14 19.40
CA MET A 134 5.62 18.78 20.22
C MET A 134 5.07 19.99 20.99
N LYS A 135 4.44 20.94 20.29
CA LYS A 135 3.82 22.13 20.91
C LYS A 135 2.78 21.76 21.96
N SER A 136 2.00 20.70 21.73
CA SER A 136 0.99 20.25 22.68
C SER A 136 1.59 19.77 24.01
N ILE A 137 2.78 19.17 23.98
CA ILE A 137 3.50 18.72 25.19
C ILE A 137 4.16 19.88 25.90
N GLU A 138 4.75 20.82 25.17
CA GLU A 138 5.32 22.05 25.76
C GLU A 138 4.26 22.82 26.55
N GLN A 139 3.04 22.93 26.01
CA GLN A 139 1.92 23.56 26.71
C GLN A 139 1.47 22.78 27.96
N GLN A 140 1.51 21.45 27.92
CA GLN A 140 1.14 20.60 29.07
C GLN A 140 2.22 20.55 30.16
N GLN A 141 3.50 20.67 29.81
CA GLN A 141 4.63 20.68 30.76
C GLN A 141 4.58 21.87 31.73
N VAL A 142 3.83 22.93 31.43
CA VAL A 142 3.56 24.04 32.36
C VAL A 142 2.81 23.58 33.62
N THR A 143 2.18 22.39 33.60
CA THR A 143 1.21 21.97 34.62
C THR A 143 1.64 20.78 35.49
N ASN A 144 2.59 19.93 35.10
CA ASN A 144 2.95 18.73 35.87
C ASN A 144 4.42 18.36 35.71
N GLY A 145 5.24 18.66 36.72
CA GLY A 145 6.65 18.27 36.79
C GLY A 145 6.88 17.16 37.82
N ILE A 146 7.31 15.98 37.37
CA ILE A 146 8.09 14.92 38.09
C ILE A 146 8.60 13.82 37.09
N ASP A 147 8.30 13.87 35.79
CA ASP A 147 8.76 12.82 34.86
C ASP A 147 10.28 12.80 34.61
N ASN A 148 10.88 11.61 34.66
CA ASN A 148 12.26 11.35 34.24
C ASN A 148 12.45 11.63 32.72
N ALA A 149 13.66 11.97 32.29
CA ALA A 149 13.97 12.33 30.90
C ALA A 149 13.54 11.23 29.89
N VAL A 150 13.67 9.96 30.27
CA VAL A 150 13.24 8.82 29.44
C VAL A 150 11.72 8.81 29.24
N GLU A 151 10.95 9.04 30.32
CA GLU A 151 9.49 9.04 30.25
C GLU A 151 8.96 10.26 29.49
N LYS A 152 9.63 11.41 29.59
CA LYS A 152 9.34 12.58 28.76
C LYS A 152 9.52 12.25 27.27
N SER A 153 10.63 11.61 26.91
CA SER A 153 10.89 11.20 25.52
C SER A 153 9.87 10.17 25.01
N ARG A 154 9.48 9.19 25.84
CA ARG A 154 8.42 8.23 25.50
C ARG A 154 7.08 8.91 25.25
N LYS A 155 6.65 9.81 26.14
CA LYS A 155 5.41 10.57 25.99
C LYS A 155 5.44 11.43 24.73
N LEU A 156 6.59 12.03 24.40
CA LEU A 156 6.78 12.79 23.17
C LEU A 156 6.57 11.94 21.92
N VAL A 157 7.29 10.83 21.80
CA VAL A 157 7.18 9.93 20.66
C VAL A 157 5.75 9.40 20.53
N LEU A 158 5.14 8.96 21.64
CA LEU A 158 3.78 8.44 21.65
C LEU A 158 2.76 9.51 21.23
N ARG A 159 2.92 10.75 21.66
CA ARG A 159 2.03 11.85 21.29
C ARG A 159 2.14 12.18 19.80
N CYS A 160 3.35 12.31 19.27
CA CYS A 160 3.56 12.54 17.84
C CYS A 160 2.98 11.39 17.02
N TYR A 161 3.22 10.14 17.43
CA TYR A 161 2.65 8.96 16.79
C TYR A 161 1.12 8.98 16.80
N ASN A 162 0.49 9.20 17.96
CA ASN A 162 -0.96 9.25 18.07
C ASN A 162 -1.58 10.38 17.25
N MET A 163 -0.91 11.54 17.15
CA MET A 163 -1.35 12.64 16.28
C MET A 163 -1.33 12.24 14.81
N ILE A 164 -0.25 11.62 14.35
CA ILE A 164 -0.13 11.12 12.97
C ILE A 164 -1.16 10.04 12.70
N ALA A 165 -1.28 9.04 13.58
CA ALA A 165 -2.24 7.94 13.45
C ALA A 165 -3.70 8.43 13.46
N SER A 166 -4.02 9.46 14.23
CA SER A 166 -5.37 10.03 14.30
C SER A 166 -5.82 10.73 13.01
N GLN A 167 -4.86 11.20 12.22
CA GLN A 167 -5.08 11.89 10.95
C GLN A 167 -4.82 10.98 9.74
N GLN A 168 -4.75 9.67 9.97
CA GLN A 168 -4.55 8.71 8.90
C GLN A 168 -5.78 8.68 7.99
N GLU A 169 -5.60 9.06 6.73
CA GLU A 169 -6.63 8.94 5.71
C GLU A 169 -6.85 7.47 5.35
N VAL A 170 -8.13 7.07 5.26
CA VAL A 170 -8.57 5.73 4.86
C VAL A 170 -9.18 5.82 3.47
N SER A 171 -8.91 4.85 2.59
CA SER A 171 -9.47 4.88 1.25
C SER A 171 -11.00 4.77 1.28
N GLY A 172 -11.69 5.49 0.40
CA GLY A 172 -13.16 5.42 0.32
C GLY A 172 -13.68 4.00 0.03
N VAL A 173 -12.91 3.18 -0.68
CA VAL A 173 -13.25 1.78 -0.95
C VAL A 173 -13.17 0.94 0.33
N GLN A 174 -12.16 1.16 1.17
CA GLN A 174 -12.03 0.49 2.46
C GLN A 174 -13.17 0.90 3.40
N VAL A 175 -13.51 2.19 3.46
CA VAL A 175 -14.66 2.69 4.24
C VAL A 175 -15.96 2.04 3.75
N ALA A 176 -16.19 2.01 2.43
CA ALA A 176 -17.34 1.34 1.86
C ALA A 176 -17.39 -0.16 2.20
N SER A 177 -16.26 -0.87 2.14
CA SER A 177 -16.18 -2.29 2.51
C SER A 177 -16.58 -2.54 3.96
N TYR A 178 -16.11 -1.69 4.89
CA TYR A 178 -16.50 -1.77 6.30
C TYR A 178 -17.98 -1.46 6.51
N ILE A 179 -18.51 -0.40 5.88
CA ILE A 179 -19.94 -0.05 5.97
C ILE A 179 -20.82 -1.18 5.42
N MET A 180 -20.39 -1.82 4.33
CA MET A 180 -21.11 -2.94 3.70
C MET A 180 -20.90 -4.27 4.42
N ASN A 181 -20.08 -4.30 5.48
CA ASN A 181 -19.70 -5.50 6.23
C ASN A 181 -19.17 -6.63 5.34
N TYR A 182 -18.39 -6.29 4.30
CA TYR A 182 -17.75 -7.27 3.42
C TYR A 182 -16.49 -7.88 4.02
N GLY A 183 -16.04 -7.36 5.15
CA GLY A 183 -14.77 -7.72 5.76
C GLY A 183 -13.58 -7.07 5.07
N ASP A 184 -12.40 -7.32 5.63
CA ASP A 184 -11.11 -6.76 5.24
C ASP A 184 -10.02 -7.83 5.07
N HIS A 185 -10.40 -9.11 5.21
CA HIS A 185 -9.46 -10.22 5.17
C HIS A 185 -10.11 -11.48 4.57
N TYR A 186 -9.30 -12.30 3.91
CA TYR A 186 -9.70 -13.63 3.46
C TYR A 186 -8.91 -14.66 4.25
N THR A 187 -9.58 -15.55 4.96
CA THR A 187 -8.92 -16.65 5.67
C THR A 187 -9.47 -17.99 5.21
N THR A 188 -8.55 -18.94 5.10
CA THR A 188 -8.90 -20.36 4.94
C THR A 188 -9.05 -21.07 6.29
N HIS A 189 -8.64 -20.43 7.39
CA HIS A 189 -8.54 -21.03 8.72
C HIS A 189 -9.29 -20.17 9.75
N ALA A 190 -9.80 -20.84 10.79
CA ALA A 190 -10.39 -20.18 11.95
C ALA A 190 -9.29 -19.82 12.94
N PHE A 191 -9.11 -18.51 13.18
CA PHE A 191 -8.18 -18.01 14.18
C PHE A 191 -8.87 -17.82 15.53
N ARG A 192 -8.11 -17.92 16.61
CA ARG A 192 -8.58 -17.58 17.97
C ARG A 192 -7.92 -16.28 18.41
N ASN A 193 -8.69 -15.43 19.06
CA ASN A 193 -8.18 -14.17 19.60
C ASN A 193 -7.15 -14.47 20.71
N LEU A 194 -5.94 -13.96 20.53
CA LEU A 194 -4.91 -13.97 21.57
C LEU A 194 -4.91 -12.59 22.25
N PHE A 195 -5.35 -12.53 23.51
CA PHE A 195 -5.43 -11.29 24.26
C PHE A 195 -4.06 -10.90 24.84
N LEU A 196 -3.18 -10.37 23.99
CA LEU A 196 -1.80 -10.03 24.34
C LEU A 196 -1.68 -9.12 25.56
N ILE A 197 -2.52 -8.10 25.70
CA ILE A 197 -2.50 -7.17 26.84
C ILE A 197 -2.81 -7.91 28.15
N ALA A 198 -3.75 -8.85 28.14
CA ALA A 198 -4.09 -9.64 29.32
C ALA A 198 -2.92 -10.56 29.72
N ILE A 199 -2.28 -11.19 28.72
CA ILE A 199 -1.08 -12.02 28.93
C ILE A 199 0.06 -11.17 29.49
N GLU A 200 0.32 -10.00 28.92
CA GLU A 200 1.35 -9.08 29.40
C GLU A 200 1.08 -8.64 30.84
N THR A 201 -0.15 -8.24 31.15
CA THR A 201 -0.55 -7.80 32.50
C THR A 201 -0.35 -8.94 33.52
N TYR A 202 -0.74 -10.17 33.15
CA TYR A 202 -0.50 -11.34 33.96
C TYR A 202 1.00 -11.58 34.19
N LEU A 203 1.81 -11.57 33.12
CA LEU A 203 3.26 -11.76 33.21
C LEU A 203 3.92 -10.68 34.08
N GLN A 204 3.54 -9.41 33.92
CA GLN A 204 4.04 -8.32 34.75
C GLN A 204 3.67 -8.52 36.22
N SER A 205 2.45 -9.00 36.51
CA SER A 205 2.01 -9.29 37.87
C SER A 205 2.81 -10.44 38.51
N GLU A 206 3.09 -11.51 37.77
CA GLU A 206 3.93 -12.61 38.24
C GLU A 206 5.37 -12.18 38.45
N LEU A 207 5.92 -11.39 37.53
CA LEU A 207 7.27 -10.83 37.64
C LEU A 207 7.39 -9.91 38.87
N ALA A 208 6.35 -9.13 39.17
CA ALA A 208 6.29 -8.31 40.38
C ALA A 208 6.24 -9.17 41.66
N LYS A 209 5.46 -10.27 41.68
CA LYS A 209 5.43 -11.22 42.80
C LYS A 209 6.80 -11.84 43.04
N VAL A 210 7.49 -12.29 41.98
CA VAL A 210 8.85 -12.85 42.08
C VAL A 210 9.84 -11.82 42.61
N ARG A 211 9.79 -10.57 42.15
CA ARG A 211 10.64 -9.47 42.64
C ARG A 211 10.39 -9.14 44.11
N LEU A 212 9.14 -9.25 44.59
CA LEU A 212 8.79 -9.05 45.99
C LEU A 212 9.25 -10.25 46.85
N SER A 213 9.11 -11.48 46.34
CA SER A 213 9.60 -12.69 47.01
C SER A 213 11.13 -12.75 47.10
N GLY A 214 11.85 -12.24 46.10
CA GLY A 214 13.31 -12.16 46.09
C GLY A 214 13.89 -11.04 46.97
N LYS A 215 13.08 -10.07 47.40
CA LYS A 215 13.47 -9.02 48.37
C LYS A 215 13.29 -9.44 49.83
N ASN A 216 12.63 -10.58 50.11
CA ASN A 216 12.47 -11.14 51.45
C ASN A 216 13.59 -12.13 51.83
N ILE A 217 14.73 -12.09 51.12
CA ILE A 217 15.94 -12.82 51.47
C ILE A 217 17.04 -11.76 51.66
N GLU A 218 17.04 -11.07 52.79
CA GLU A 218 18.23 -10.34 53.27
C GLU A 218 18.91 -11.19 54.37
N GLU A 219 20.23 -11.30 54.21
CA GLU A 219 21.25 -11.59 55.21
C GLU A 219 21.04 -12.79 56.14
N VAL A 220 21.55 -13.95 55.72
CA VAL A 220 22.13 -14.88 56.69
C VAL A 220 23.55 -14.38 56.95
N GLU A 221 23.77 -13.78 58.12
CA GLU A 221 25.09 -13.60 58.71
C GLU A 221 25.83 -14.93 58.66
N LEU A 222 26.90 -14.99 57.87
CA LEU A 222 27.92 -16.01 58.02
C LEU A 222 28.77 -15.61 59.22
N ASP A 223 28.24 -15.87 60.42
CA ASP A 223 29.06 -15.92 61.62
C ASP A 223 30.14 -16.97 61.42
N GLY A 224 31.39 -16.51 61.50
CA GLY A 224 32.54 -17.38 61.41
C GLY A 224 32.56 -18.37 62.57
N GLU A 225 32.66 -19.65 62.22
CA GLU A 225 33.53 -20.54 62.96
C GLU A 225 34.54 -21.15 61.96
N GLU A 226 35.80 -20.96 62.33
CA GLU A 226 36.99 -21.52 61.70
C GLU A 226 36.87 -23.04 61.54
N PHE A 227 37.30 -23.54 60.38
CA PHE A 227 38.36 -24.56 60.25
C PHE A 227 39.06 -24.40 58.90
#